data_AF-U7Q8L6-F1
#
_entry.id   AF-U7Q8L6-F1
#
_cell.length_a   1.000
_cell.length_b   1.000
_cell.length_c   1.000
_cell.angle_alpha   90.00
_cell.angle_beta   90.00
_cell.angle_gamma   90.00
#
_symmetry.space_group_name_H-M   'P 1'
#
loop_
_entity.id
_entity.type
_entity.pdbx_description
1 polymer ?
#
loop_
_entity_poly.entity_id
_entity_poly.type
_entity_poly.pdbx_seq_one_letter_code
_entity_poly.pdbx_strand_id
1 'polypeptide(L)'
;MMGENLALNVERNGFPISVYNRTSSKTDDFMKNRAQGKNVHAAYSLEDFVQSLERPRRILVMVQAGKPVDAVIEQLKPLLDQDDMIIDGGNSLYEDTERRTRDLESTGLGFMG
;
A
#
# COMPACT_ATOMS: atom_id res chain seq x y z
N MET A 1 -10.95 7.30 -4.95
CA MET A 1 -11.39 8.43 -4.09
C MET A 1 -10.64 8.51 -2.76
N MET A 2 -10.85 7.64 -1.76
CA MET A 2 -10.20 7.81 -0.43
C MET A 2 -8.67 7.63 -0.49
N GLY A 3 -8.17 6.54 -1.07
CA GLY A 3 -6.72 6.29 -1.20
C GLY A 3 -5.99 7.37 -1.99
N GLU A 4 -6.58 7.83 -3.10
CA GLU A 4 -6.03 8.94 -3.89
C GLU A 4 -5.90 10.24 -3.09
N ASN A 5 -6.89 10.60 -2.27
CA ASN A 5 -6.83 11.82 -1.47
C ASN A 5 -5.71 11.78 -0.44
N LEU A 6 -5.50 10.61 0.17
CA LEU A 6 -4.44 10.42 1.14
C LEU A 6 -3.06 10.41 0.47
N ALA A 7 -2.93 9.74 -0.68
CA ALA A 7 -1.72 9.77 -1.49
C ALA A 7 -1.33 11.22 -1.85
N LEU A 8 -2.28 12.02 -2.34
CA LEU A 8 -2.06 13.43 -2.65
C LEU A 8 -1.75 14.29 -1.41
N ASN A 9 -2.27 13.92 -0.24
CA ASN A 9 -1.95 14.61 1.01
C ASN A 9 -0.49 14.36 1.42
N VAL A 10 -0.03 13.12 1.33
CA VAL A 10 1.36 12.74 1.61
C VAL A 10 2.32 13.46 0.64
N GLU A 11 2.00 13.44 -0.66
CA GLU A 11 2.77 14.14 -1.69
C GLU A 11 2.89 15.64 -1.43
N ARG A 12 1.77 16.28 -1.10
CA ARG A 12 1.73 17.72 -0.78
C ARG A 12 2.60 18.08 0.42
N ASN A 13 2.81 17.16 1.35
CA ASN A 13 3.67 17.35 2.52
C ASN A 13 5.16 17.05 2.24
N GLY A 14 5.54 16.88 0.96
CA GLY A 14 6.93 16.78 0.53
C GLY A 14 7.48 15.36 0.44
N PHE A 15 6.64 14.33 0.54
CA PHE A 15 7.07 12.94 0.44
C PHE A 15 6.75 12.39 -0.95
N PRO A 16 7.73 11.85 -1.71
CA PRO A 16 7.42 11.13 -2.94
C PRO A 16 6.53 9.93 -2.61
N ILE A 17 5.57 9.65 -3.49
CA ILE A 17 4.67 8.50 -3.33
C ILE A 17 4.75 7.57 -4.53
N SER A 18 4.58 6.28 -4.28
CA SER A 18 4.31 5.28 -5.30
C SER A 18 2.85 4.85 -5.17
N VAL A 19 2.18 4.61 -6.30
CA VAL A 19 0.78 4.15 -6.32
C VAL A 19 0.63 2.93 -7.20
N TYR A 20 -0.21 2.00 -6.75
CA TYR A 20 -0.57 0.80 -7.49
C TYR A 20 -2.05 0.48 -7.29
N ASN A 21 -2.70 -0.02 -8.35
CA ASN A 21 -4.02 -0.59 -8.28
C ASN A 21 -4.13 -1.74 -9.28
N ARG A 22 -4.81 -2.84 -8.89
CA ARG A 22 -4.98 -4.05 -9.73
C ARG A 22 -5.54 -3.77 -11.12
N THR A 23 -6.42 -2.78 -11.24
CA THR A 23 -6.95 -2.30 -12.51
C THR A 23 -6.12 -1.10 -12.97
N SER A 24 -5.28 -1.29 -14.00
CA SER A 24 -4.35 -0.28 -14.51
C SER A 24 -5.04 1.04 -14.89
N SER A 25 -6.24 0.98 -15.48
CA SER A 25 -6.98 2.19 -15.88
C SER A 25 -7.26 3.13 -14.70
N LYS A 26 -7.37 2.64 -13.46
CA LYS A 26 -7.52 3.52 -12.30
C LYS A 26 -6.23 4.28 -11.98
N THR A 27 -5.07 3.65 -12.18
CA THR A 27 -3.77 4.32 -12.06
C THR A 27 -3.63 5.36 -13.16
N ASP A 28 -3.97 5.01 -14.41
CA ASP A 28 -3.94 5.93 -15.55
C ASP A 28 -4.86 7.14 -15.33
N ASP A 29 -6.09 6.91 -14.87
CA ASP A 29 -7.04 7.98 -14.56
C ASP A 29 -6.56 8.89 -13.43
N PHE A 30 -5.93 8.33 -12.39
CA PHE A 30 -5.36 9.11 -11.31
C PHE A 30 -4.20 9.98 -11.80
N MET A 31 -3.27 9.40 -12.55
CA MET A 31 -2.12 10.12 -13.11
C MET A 31 -2.55 11.23 -14.08
N LYS A 32 -3.50 10.92 -14.95
CA LYS A 32 -4.03 11.85 -15.94
C LYS A 32 -4.81 13.00 -15.32
N ASN A 33 -5.61 12.77 -14.28
CA ASN A 33 -6.57 13.77 -13.81
C ASN A 33 -6.19 14.45 -12.50
N ARG A 34 -5.40 13.79 -11.64
CA ARG A 34 -5.17 14.23 -10.25
C ARG A 34 -3.70 14.35 -9.87
N ALA A 35 -2.82 13.57 -10.49
CA ALA A 35 -1.39 13.54 -10.18
C ALA A 35 -0.51 14.36 -11.16
N GLN A 36 -1.11 15.17 -12.03
CA GLN A 36 -0.35 16.00 -12.98
C GLN A 36 0.63 16.94 -12.26
N GLY A 37 1.90 16.89 -12.64
CA GLY A 37 2.96 17.73 -12.06
C GLY A 37 3.33 17.39 -10.61
N LYS A 38 2.87 16.26 -10.09
CA LYS A 38 3.13 15.78 -8.73
C LYS A 38 4.25 14.76 -8.70
N ASN A 39 4.89 14.62 -7.53
CA ASN A 39 5.94 13.61 -7.34
C ASN A 39 5.32 12.24 -7.03
N VAL A 40 4.78 11.59 -8.07
CA VAL A 40 4.11 10.30 -7.98
C VAL A 40 4.70 9.31 -8.98
N HIS A 41 5.15 8.17 -8.48
CA HIS A 41 5.49 7.01 -9.30
C HIS A 41 4.25 6.14 -9.53
N ALA A 42 3.94 5.86 -10.79
CA ALA A 42 2.81 5.02 -11.18
C ALA A 42 3.31 3.59 -11.47
N ALA A 43 3.02 2.66 -10.56
CA ALA A 43 3.40 1.27 -10.72
C ALA A 43 2.26 0.45 -11.35
N TYR A 44 2.65 -0.49 -12.22
CA TYR A 44 1.71 -1.35 -12.96
C TYR A 44 1.79 -2.83 -12.59
N SER A 45 2.68 -3.17 -11.65
CA SER A 45 2.78 -4.47 -10.99
C SER A 45 3.13 -4.27 -9.52
N LEU A 46 2.90 -5.29 -8.69
CA LEU A 46 3.29 -5.20 -7.28
C LEU A 46 4.82 -5.20 -7.12
N GLU A 47 5.52 -5.90 -8.00
CA GLU A 47 6.98 -5.95 -8.04
C GLU A 47 7.57 -4.56 -8.32
N ASP A 48 7.07 -3.88 -9.34
CA ASP A 48 7.45 -2.49 -9.69
C ASP A 48 7.14 -1.54 -8.53
N PHE A 49 5.94 -1.66 -7.96
CA PHE A 49 5.53 -0.88 -6.78
C PHE A 49 6.51 -1.07 -5.62
N VAL A 50 6.79 -2.31 -5.22
CA VAL A 50 7.67 -2.62 -4.09
C VAL A 50 9.13 -2.24 -4.35
N GLN A 51 9.61 -2.35 -5.58
CA GLN A 51 10.97 -1.96 -5.97
C GLN A 51 11.16 -0.44 -6.01
N SER A 52 10.08 0.32 -6.23
CA SER A 52 10.11 1.79 -6.22
C SER A 52 10.22 2.42 -4.82
N LEU A 53 10.03 1.63 -3.76
CA LEU A 53 10.00 2.13 -2.37
C LEU A 53 11.38 2.08 -1.71
N GLU A 54 11.68 3.11 -0.90
CA GLU A 54 12.82 3.09 0.00
C GLU A 54 12.64 2.05 1.12
N ARG A 55 13.74 1.45 1.56
CA ARG A 55 13.77 0.51 2.69
C ARG A 55 14.03 1.26 4.02
N PRO A 56 13.43 0.83 5.15
CA PRO A 56 12.38 -0.18 5.25
C PRO A 56 11.07 0.33 4.63
N ARG A 57 10.42 -0.53 3.84
CA ARG A 57 9.27 -0.17 3.02
C ARG A 57 8.05 0.04 3.91
N ARG A 58 7.23 1.03 3.56
CA ARG A 58 5.97 1.34 4.26
C ARG A 58 4.83 1.35 3.24
N ILE A 59 3.95 0.37 3.33
CA ILE A 59 2.89 0.14 2.33
C ILE A 59 1.53 0.34 2.97
N LEU A 60 0.83 1.40 2.55
CA LEU A 60 -0.55 1.64 2.96
C LEU A 60 -1.53 0.91 2.02
N VAL A 61 -2.29 -0.03 2.59
CA VAL A 61 -3.34 -0.80 1.92
C VAL A 61 -4.69 -0.12 2.15
N MET A 62 -5.33 0.30 1.06
CA MET A 62 -6.64 0.97 1.08
C MET A 62 -7.65 0.17 0.23
N VAL A 63 -8.00 -1.03 0.68
CA VAL A 63 -8.96 -1.92 0.00
C VAL A 63 -10.16 -2.23 0.89
N GLN A 64 -11.15 -2.95 0.34
CA GLN A 64 -12.30 -3.39 1.12
C GLN A 64 -11.85 -4.34 2.25
N ALA A 65 -12.36 -4.11 3.46
CA ALA A 65 -12.05 -4.89 4.65
C ALA A 65 -12.36 -6.39 4.49
N GLY A 66 -11.67 -7.21 5.29
CA GLY A 66 -11.77 -8.68 5.25
C GLY A 66 -10.86 -9.31 4.21
N LYS A 67 -11.37 -10.33 3.49
CA LYS A 67 -10.58 -11.16 2.54
C LYS A 67 -9.73 -10.38 1.52
N PRO A 68 -10.15 -9.22 0.98
CA PRO A 68 -9.31 -8.48 0.04
C PRO A 68 -8.01 -7.96 0.67
N VAL A 69 -8.02 -7.60 1.96
CA VAL A 69 -6.79 -7.22 2.69
C VAL A 69 -5.86 -8.41 2.81
N ASP A 70 -6.38 -9.57 3.23
CA ASP A 70 -5.57 -10.79 3.36
C ASP A 70 -4.96 -11.21 2.01
N ALA A 71 -5.71 -11.08 0.92
CA ALA A 71 -5.22 -11.37 -0.42
C ALA A 71 -4.07 -10.43 -0.87
N VAL A 72 -4.11 -9.16 -0.47
CA VAL A 72 -3.03 -8.20 -0.74
C VAL A 72 -1.80 -8.52 0.11
N ILE A 73 -1.99 -8.85 1.39
CA ILE A 73 -0.90 -9.26 2.29
C ILE A 73 -0.16 -10.47 1.71
N GLU A 74 -0.86 -11.50 1.25
CA GLU A 74 -0.23 -12.70 0.67
C GLU A 74 0.53 -12.42 -0.64
N GLN A 75 0.09 -11.44 -1.44
CA GLN A 75 0.83 -11.02 -2.63
C GLN A 75 2.07 -10.19 -2.29
N LEU A 76 2.03 -9.40 -1.22
CA LEU A 76 3.14 -8.57 -0.79
C LEU A 76 4.24 -9.38 -0.10
N LYS A 77 3.89 -10.32 0.77
CA LYS A 77 4.83 -11.15 1.56
C LYS A 77 6.06 -11.65 0.78
N PRO A 78 5.96 -12.26 -0.41
CA PRO A 78 7.14 -12.75 -1.13
C PRO A 78 8.03 -11.64 -1.72
N LEU A 79 7.59 -10.38 -1.71
CA LEU A 79 8.29 -9.23 -2.27
C LEU A 79 8.96 -8.35 -1.21
N LEU A 80 8.62 -8.56 0.06
CA LEU A 80 9.10 -7.74 1.18
C LEU A 80 10.34 -8.35 1.84
N ASP A 81 11.15 -7.47 2.40
CA ASP A 81 12.32 -7.82 3.20
C ASP A 81 12.01 -7.66 4.69
N GLN A 82 12.89 -8.18 5.55
CA GLN A 82 12.80 -7.99 7.00
C GLN A 82 12.64 -6.50 7.37
N ASP A 83 11.84 -6.23 8.40
CA ASP A 83 11.52 -4.90 8.93
C ASP A 83 10.65 -4.00 8.03
N ASP A 84 10.20 -4.50 6.87
CA ASP A 84 9.18 -3.83 6.07
C ASP A 84 7.81 -3.84 6.78
N MET A 85 6.99 -2.83 6.51
CA MET A 85 5.72 -2.58 7.20
C MET A 85 4.54 -2.49 6.24
N ILE A 86 3.50 -3.26 6.53
CA ILE A 86 2.18 -3.16 5.91
C ILE A 86 1.25 -2.39 6.86
N ILE A 87 0.53 -1.41 6.33
CA ILE A 87 -0.41 -0.56 7.07
C ILE A 87 -1.79 -0.74 6.44
N ASP A 88 -2.77 -1.29 7.16
CA ASP A 88 -4.17 -1.34 6.74
C ASP A 88 -4.86 -0.01 7.12
N GLY A 89 -5.19 0.81 6.11
CA GLY A 89 -5.93 2.06 6.30
C GLY A 89 -7.44 1.90 6.11
N GLY A 90 -7.92 0.66 5.99
CA GLY A 90 -9.33 0.33 5.85
C GLY A 90 -10.09 0.31 7.17
N ASN A 91 -11.33 -0.18 7.12
CA ASN A 91 -12.19 -0.35 8.30
C ASN A 91 -12.25 -1.83 8.71
N SER A 92 -11.09 -2.47 8.90
CA SER A 92 -11.01 -3.86 9.35
C SER A 92 -11.48 -4.00 10.80
N LEU A 93 -11.99 -5.19 11.16
CA LEU A 93 -12.30 -5.51 12.55
C LEU A 93 -10.99 -5.66 13.33
N TYR A 94 -10.92 -5.15 14.57
CA TYR A 94 -9.69 -5.19 15.37
C TYR A 94 -9.13 -6.62 15.55
N GLU A 95 -10.00 -7.64 15.62
CA GLU A 95 -9.59 -9.06 15.70
C GLU A 95 -8.85 -9.54 14.43
N ASP A 96 -9.22 -9.01 13.26
CA ASP A 96 -8.48 -9.27 12.02
C ASP A 96 -7.09 -8.61 12.09
N THR A 97 -7.00 -7.39 12.62
CA THR A 97 -5.73 -6.69 12.84
C THR A 97 -4.83 -7.48 13.80
N GLU A 98 -5.34 -7.92 14.96
CA GLU A 98 -4.57 -8.73 15.92
C GLU A 98 -4.09 -10.07 15.33
N ARG A 99 -4.90 -10.72 14.49
CA ARG A 99 -4.48 -11.92 13.75
C ARG A 99 -3.33 -11.58 12.80
N ARG A 100 -3.51 -10.58 11.94
CA ARG A 100 -2.52 -10.19 10.91
C ARG A 100 -1.20 -9.72 11.52
N THR A 101 -1.24 -9.00 12.63
CA THR A 101 -0.04 -8.60 13.38
C THR A 101 0.75 -9.82 13.83
N ARG A 102 0.11 -10.78 14.50
CA ARG A 102 0.80 -12.01 14.95
C ARG A 102 1.37 -12.82 13.78
N ASP A 103 0.60 -12.97 12.71
CA ASP A 103 1.02 -13.73 11.53
C ASP A 103 2.24 -13.08 10.84
N LEU A 104 2.25 -11.75 10.68
CA LEU A 104 3.34 -11.04 10.00
C LEU A 104 4.58 -10.87 10.86
N GLU A 105 4.44 -10.60 12.16
CA GLU A 105 5.59 -10.50 13.08
C GLU A 105 6.38 -11.82 13.13
N SER A 106 5.70 -12.96 13.03
CA SER A 106 6.34 -14.28 12.95
C SER A 106 7.25 -14.46 11.72
N THR A 107 7.08 -13.60 10.70
CA THR A 107 7.87 -13.59 9.46
C THR A 107 8.91 -12.47 9.41
N GLY A 108 9.02 -11.65 10.46
CA GLY A 108 9.90 -10.47 10.49
C GLY A 108 9.34 -9.24 9.77
N LEU A 109 8.04 -9.25 9.45
CA LEU A 109 7.33 -8.13 8.83
C LEU A 109 6.47 -7.40 9.89
N GLY A 110 6.41 -6.07 9.79
CA GLY A 110 5.53 -5.25 10.62
C GLY A 110 4.11 -5.15 10.06
N PHE A 111 3.12 -5.08 10.94
CA PHE A 111 1.73 -4.78 10.57
C PHE A 111 1.13 -3.71 11.48
N MET A 112 0.45 -2.75 10.89
CA MET A 112 -0.35 -1.72 11.56
C MET A 112 -1.74 -1.70 10.92
N GLY A 113 -2.80 -1.58 11.70
CA GLY A 113 -4.18 -1.48 11.20
C GLY A 113 -4.98 -0.41 11.90
#